data_AF-A0A4S8J1D0-F1
#
_entry.id   AF-A0A4S8J1D0-F1
#
_cell.length_a   1.000
_cell.length_b   1.000
_cell.length_c   1.000
_cell.angle_alpha   90.00
_cell.angle_beta   90.00
_cell.angle_gamma   90.00
#
_symmetry.space_group_name_H-M   'P 1'
#
loop_
_entity.id
_entity.type
_entity.pdbx_description
1 polymer ?
#
loop_
_entity_poly.entity_id
_entity_poly.type
_entity_poly.pdbx_seq_one_letter_code
_entity_poly.pdbx_strand_id
1 'polypeptide(L)'
;MDVLGHYATTPKRYRRIQFIGPIYPKLPTLIDINEWPIIDPLPSYGRGRDAVGGRYSNLIMGYNLTDVVITDSSSNVRIEDCYIVSGDDCIAIKSGWDEYGIAFNMSSKHIVIRRLTCISPTSAVIALGSEMSGGIQDVRAEDITAINSESGVRIKTTIGRGAYVKDIFVRRMNLHTMKWVFWMTGTYGQHPDDNFDPKAIPVVRNIIYSDVVAENVTMAAKLEGIPGAPFTGICIYNVTAEVVKSKKPTWNCTDVEGVSSHVTPTPCAQIPDYPDRVTHCPFPEDDLPVDCVGLEECSYWRTNP
;
A
#
# COMPACT_ATOMS: atom_id res chain seq x y z
N MET A 1 -38.02 -32.26 26.02
CA MET A 1 -37.76 -33.63 25.54
C MET A 1 -36.89 -33.51 24.31
N ASP A 2 -35.67 -34.00 24.43
CA ASP A 2 -34.66 -34.11 23.37
C ASP A 2 -35.19 -34.83 22.14
N VAL A 3 -34.70 -34.44 20.95
CA VAL A 3 -34.03 -35.37 20.01
C VAL A 3 -32.99 -34.61 19.16
N LEU A 4 -31.72 -34.86 19.50
CA LEU A 4 -30.54 -35.11 18.67
C LEU A 4 -30.54 -34.82 17.14
N GLY A 5 -29.48 -34.13 16.71
CA GLY A 5 -28.62 -34.62 15.62
C GLY A 5 -28.58 -33.77 14.35
N HIS A 6 -27.44 -33.14 14.06
CA HIS A 6 -26.60 -33.42 12.88
C HIS A 6 -25.29 -32.62 12.99
N TYR A 7 -24.17 -33.33 13.14
CA TYR A 7 -22.84 -32.81 12.90
C TYR A 7 -22.73 -32.48 11.41
N ALA A 8 -22.75 -31.20 11.05
CA ALA A 8 -22.34 -30.71 9.74
C ALA A 8 -21.02 -29.95 9.91
N THR A 9 -19.96 -30.56 9.42
CA THR A 9 -18.67 -29.95 9.17
C THR A 9 -18.83 -28.90 8.07
N THR A 10 -18.97 -27.62 8.43
CA THR A 10 -18.86 -26.49 7.50
C THR A 10 -17.87 -25.47 8.03
N PRO A 11 -16.84 -25.07 7.25
CA PRO A 11 -15.88 -24.08 7.70
C PRO A 11 -16.58 -22.71 7.75
N LYS A 12 -16.81 -22.21 8.96
CA LYS A 12 -17.25 -20.83 9.21
C LYS A 12 -16.18 -19.87 8.69
N ARG A 13 -16.30 -19.42 7.43
CA ARG A 13 -15.58 -18.25 6.90
C ARG A 13 -16.58 -17.11 6.70
N TYR A 14 -16.98 -16.46 7.78
CA TYR A 14 -17.44 -15.08 7.72
C TYR A 14 -16.32 -14.23 8.30
N ARG A 15 -15.47 -13.68 7.43
CA ARG A 15 -14.41 -12.73 7.83
C ARG A 15 -15.04 -11.34 7.86
N ARG A 16 -14.94 -10.68 9.00
CA ARG A 16 -15.49 -9.35 9.27
C ARG A 16 -14.76 -8.33 8.39
N ILE A 17 -15.46 -7.74 7.42
CA ILE A 17 -14.98 -6.59 6.65
C ILE A 17 -15.34 -5.34 7.47
N GLN A 18 -14.35 -4.50 7.77
CA GLN A 18 -14.57 -3.27 8.52
C GLN A 18 -14.34 -2.06 7.61
N PHE A 19 -15.45 -1.55 7.06
CA PHE A 19 -15.54 -0.19 6.51
C PHE A 19 -15.82 0.76 7.65
N ILE A 20 -15.01 1.81 7.80
CA ILE A 20 -15.39 2.96 8.64
C ILE A 20 -14.87 4.23 7.99
N GLY A 21 -15.81 5.06 7.56
CA GLY A 21 -15.64 6.40 7.02
C GLY A 21 -16.98 6.84 6.44
N PRO A 22 -17.49 8.05 6.73
CA PRO A 22 -18.76 8.52 6.19
C PRO A 22 -18.69 8.71 4.67
N ILE A 23 -19.66 8.12 3.95
CA ILE A 23 -19.92 8.43 2.54
C ILE A 23 -20.65 9.79 2.51
N TYR A 24 -19.90 10.88 2.37
CA TYR A 24 -20.50 12.22 2.28
C TYR A 24 -20.79 12.58 0.81
N PRO A 25 -21.99 13.10 0.48
CA PRO A 25 -22.30 13.61 -0.86
C PRO A 25 -21.83 15.07 -1.09
N LYS A 26 -20.89 15.61 -0.30
CA LYS A 26 -20.50 17.03 -0.35
C LYS A 26 -18.99 17.24 -0.52
N LEU A 27 -18.68 18.27 -1.33
CA LEU A 27 -17.38 18.79 -1.78
C LEU A 27 -16.34 19.04 -0.64
N PRO A 28 -15.04 19.14 -0.98
CA PRO A 28 -13.92 18.86 -0.09
C PRO A 28 -13.49 20.10 0.69
N THR A 29 -14.08 20.37 1.85
CA THR A 29 -13.48 21.30 2.80
C THR A 29 -13.80 20.85 4.22
N LEU A 30 -12.74 20.41 4.92
CA LEU A 30 -12.66 20.11 6.35
C LEU A 30 -13.39 18.83 6.80
N ILE A 31 -12.61 17.74 6.88
CA ILE A 31 -12.98 16.51 7.57
C ILE A 31 -12.49 16.65 9.01
N ASP A 32 -13.38 16.58 10.00
CA ASP A 32 -13.03 16.60 11.42
C ASP A 32 -12.75 15.16 11.91
N ILE A 33 -11.53 14.92 12.39
CA ILE A 33 -11.11 13.60 12.91
C ILE A 33 -11.90 13.18 14.16
N ASN A 34 -12.51 14.12 14.87
CA ASN A 34 -13.33 13.84 16.04
C ASN A 34 -14.67 13.15 15.71
N GLU A 35 -15.07 13.11 14.44
CA GLU A 35 -16.30 12.42 13.99
C GLU A 35 -16.11 10.91 13.78
N TRP A 36 -14.89 10.39 13.94
CA TRP A 36 -14.55 9.00 13.62
C TRP A 36 -14.76 8.10 14.85
N PRO A 37 -15.52 6.99 14.74
CA PRO A 37 -15.72 6.11 15.87
C PRO A 37 -14.41 5.39 16.22
N ILE A 38 -14.08 5.36 17.51
CA ILE A 38 -12.98 4.56 18.04
C ILE A 38 -13.42 3.10 18.09
N ILE A 39 -12.65 2.20 17.48
CA ILE A 39 -12.91 0.76 17.47
C ILE A 39 -11.83 -0.03 18.20
N ASP A 40 -12.17 -1.22 18.69
CA ASP A 40 -11.17 -2.13 19.25
C ASP A 40 -10.10 -2.49 18.20
N PRO A 41 -8.82 -2.59 18.60
CA PRO A 41 -7.74 -2.96 17.69
C PRO A 41 -7.93 -4.40 17.19
N LEU A 42 -7.51 -4.65 15.95
CA LEU A 42 -7.44 -6.01 15.42
C LEU A 42 -6.43 -6.83 16.25
N PRO A 43 -6.64 -8.15 16.44
CA PRO A 43 -5.70 -9.01 17.16
C PRO A 43 -4.25 -8.94 16.64
N SER A 44 -4.07 -8.66 15.35
CA SER A 44 -2.75 -8.50 14.70
C SER A 44 -2.00 -7.21 15.05
N TYR A 45 -2.57 -6.32 15.89
CA TYR A 45 -1.99 -5.01 16.22
C TYR A 45 -1.69 -4.81 17.71
N GLY A 46 -2.24 -5.65 18.60
CA GLY A 46 -2.06 -5.53 20.05
C GLY A 46 -2.78 -4.35 20.72
N ARG A 47 -2.66 -3.14 20.17
CA ARG A 47 -3.29 -1.90 20.68
C ARG A 47 -3.61 -0.87 19.58
N GLY A 48 -4.35 0.19 19.93
CA GLY A 48 -4.55 1.37 19.07
C GLY A 48 -3.30 2.26 18.97
N ARG A 49 -3.13 2.93 17.82
CA ARG A 49 -1.98 3.81 17.54
C ARG A 49 -2.18 5.24 18.08
N ASP A 50 -3.43 5.71 18.09
CA ASP A 50 -3.75 7.14 18.19
C ASP A 50 -4.31 7.58 19.55
N ALA A 51 -4.67 6.63 20.43
CA ALA A 51 -5.11 6.88 21.80
C ALA A 51 -4.79 5.68 22.71
N VAL A 52 -4.78 5.90 24.03
CA VAL A 52 -4.73 4.82 25.03
C VAL A 52 -6.05 4.04 24.92
N GLY A 53 -6.02 2.88 24.25
CA GLY A 53 -7.21 2.09 23.94
C GLY A 53 -7.40 1.86 22.45
N GLY A 54 -8.65 1.91 21.97
CA GLY A 54 -9.03 1.64 20.59
C GLY A 54 -8.33 2.50 19.54
N ARG A 55 -8.50 2.12 18.27
CA ARG A 55 -7.86 2.74 17.10
C ARG A 55 -8.86 3.62 16.34
N TYR A 56 -8.42 4.79 15.83
CA TYR A 56 -9.17 5.48 14.77
C TYR A 56 -9.02 4.68 13.48
N SER A 57 -10.14 4.25 12.93
CA SER A 57 -10.18 3.40 11.76
C SER A 57 -10.05 4.22 10.48
N ASN A 58 -8.84 4.34 9.93
CA ASN A 58 -8.65 4.86 8.59
C ASN A 58 -8.20 3.72 7.68
N LEU A 59 -9.01 3.41 6.67
CA LEU A 59 -8.69 2.39 5.69
C LEU A 59 -8.77 2.90 4.25
N ILE A 60 -9.80 3.67 3.88
CA ILE A 60 -9.87 4.50 2.66
C ILE A 60 -10.92 5.61 2.93
N MET A 61 -10.67 6.85 2.49
CA MET A 61 -11.71 7.86 2.31
C MET A 61 -11.84 8.19 0.81
N GLY A 62 -13.01 8.01 0.22
CA GLY A 62 -13.24 8.29 -1.19
C GLY A 62 -14.68 8.71 -1.47
N TYR A 63 -14.86 9.45 -2.56
CA TYR A 63 -16.16 9.93 -3.04
C TYR A 63 -16.46 9.20 -4.36
N ASN A 64 -17.69 8.70 -4.51
CA ASN A 64 -18.09 7.87 -5.66
C ASN A 64 -17.28 6.57 -5.79
N LEU A 65 -16.94 5.96 -4.66
CA LEU A 65 -16.33 4.63 -4.60
C LEU A 65 -17.35 3.59 -5.06
N THR A 66 -17.01 2.81 -6.08
CA THR A 66 -17.87 1.72 -6.55
C THR A 66 -17.67 0.46 -5.71
N ASP A 67 -16.44 0.21 -5.22
CA ASP A 67 -16.11 -0.83 -4.23
C ASP A 67 -14.76 -0.59 -3.53
N VAL A 68 -14.68 -0.77 -2.20
CA VAL A 68 -13.42 -0.69 -1.43
C VAL A 68 -13.37 -1.78 -0.37
N VAL A 69 -12.53 -2.80 -0.50
CA VAL A 69 -12.31 -3.75 0.60
C VAL A 69 -10.83 -3.94 0.82
N ILE A 70 -10.29 -3.45 1.95
CA ILE A 70 -8.92 -3.75 2.36
C ILE A 70 -8.92 -4.21 3.82
N THR A 71 -9.20 -5.48 4.09
CA THR A 71 -8.90 -6.00 5.42
C THR A 71 -7.39 -6.19 5.58
N ASP A 72 -6.84 -5.91 6.76
CA ASP A 72 -5.49 -6.34 7.11
C ASP A 72 -5.38 -7.87 6.96
N SER A 73 -4.20 -8.37 6.57
CA SER A 73 -3.96 -9.83 6.49
C SER A 73 -4.92 -10.56 5.52
N SER A 74 -5.12 -10.00 4.33
CA SER A 74 -6.10 -10.46 3.33
C SER A 74 -5.51 -11.18 2.14
N SER A 75 -6.31 -12.03 1.50
CA SER A 75 -5.93 -12.64 0.22
C SER A 75 -7.01 -12.45 -0.83
N ASN A 76 -6.62 -12.25 -2.09
CA ASN A 76 -7.55 -12.11 -3.24
C ASN A 76 -8.40 -10.85 -3.10
N VAL A 77 -7.74 -9.68 -3.16
CA VAL A 77 -8.37 -8.37 -3.06
C VAL A 77 -8.27 -7.68 -4.40
N ARG A 78 -9.38 -7.06 -4.85
CA ARG A 78 -9.43 -6.24 -6.05
C ARG A 78 -9.92 -4.85 -5.67
N ILE A 79 -9.11 -3.85 -5.99
CA ILE A 79 -9.44 -2.42 -5.85
C ILE A 79 -9.38 -1.86 -7.27
N GLU A 80 -10.55 -1.57 -7.83
CA GLU A 80 -10.62 -1.13 -9.22
C GLU A 80 -11.62 0.00 -9.41
N ASP A 81 -11.39 0.82 -10.44
CA ASP A 81 -12.30 1.91 -10.84
C ASP A 81 -12.61 2.91 -9.72
N CYS A 82 -11.61 3.19 -8.90
CA CYS A 82 -11.76 4.03 -7.71
C CYS A 82 -11.29 5.47 -7.95
N TYR A 83 -12.02 6.42 -7.37
CA TYR A 83 -11.59 7.82 -7.21
C TYR A 83 -11.50 8.15 -5.71
N ILE A 84 -10.29 8.40 -5.22
CA ILE A 84 -9.98 8.54 -3.79
C ILE A 84 -9.42 9.93 -3.50
N VAL A 85 -10.01 10.61 -2.51
CA VAL A 85 -9.49 11.87 -1.95
C VAL A 85 -9.33 11.67 -0.46
N SER A 86 -8.09 11.63 0.00
CA SER A 86 -7.76 11.25 1.37
C SER A 86 -6.85 12.27 2.05
N GLY A 87 -7.05 12.45 3.36
CA GLY A 87 -6.09 13.16 4.23
C GLY A 87 -4.93 12.27 4.70
N ASP A 88 -4.95 10.99 4.37
CA ASP A 88 -3.87 10.02 4.60
C ASP A 88 -3.67 9.16 3.34
N ASP A 89 -3.02 7.99 3.44
CA ASP A 89 -2.74 7.11 2.32
C ASP A 89 -4.07 6.78 1.56
N CYS A 90 -4.09 6.86 0.22
CA CYS A 90 -5.28 6.50 -0.57
C CYS A 90 -5.56 5.00 -0.46
N ILE A 91 -4.50 4.19 -0.55
CA ILE A 91 -4.52 2.75 -0.31
C ILE A 91 -3.39 2.42 0.65
N ALA A 92 -3.72 1.79 1.77
CA ALA A 92 -2.74 1.27 2.71
C ALA A 92 -2.87 -0.25 2.85
N ILE A 93 -1.84 -0.99 2.43
CA ILE A 93 -1.76 -2.44 2.58
C ILE A 93 -0.92 -2.75 3.80
N LYS A 94 -1.52 -3.49 4.74
CA LYS A 94 -0.93 -3.87 6.02
C LYS A 94 -1.22 -5.35 6.32
N SER A 95 -0.46 -5.93 7.23
CA SER A 95 -0.60 -7.33 7.69
C SER A 95 -0.14 -7.48 9.15
N GLY A 96 -0.55 -6.58 10.04
CA GLY A 96 -0.23 -6.63 11.47
C GLY A 96 1.08 -5.95 11.89
N TRP A 97 1.22 -5.73 13.20
CA TRP A 97 2.27 -4.91 13.80
C TRP A 97 3.18 -5.72 14.74
N ASP A 98 4.47 -5.78 14.41
CA ASP A 98 5.56 -6.39 15.18
C ASP A 98 5.21 -7.79 15.70
N GLU A 99 5.45 -8.10 16.97
CA GLU A 99 5.21 -9.40 17.58
C GLU A 99 3.76 -9.87 17.46
N TYR A 100 2.78 -8.95 17.44
CA TYR A 100 1.37 -9.29 17.24
C TYR A 100 1.10 -9.74 15.80
N GLY A 101 1.67 -9.05 14.82
CA GLY A 101 1.56 -9.43 13.41
C GLY A 101 2.32 -10.73 13.10
N ILE A 102 3.52 -10.88 13.69
CA ILE A 102 4.33 -12.10 13.58
C ILE A 102 3.58 -13.29 14.18
N ALA A 103 3.00 -13.14 15.38
CA ALA A 103 2.22 -14.20 16.03
C ALA A 103 0.93 -14.51 15.26
N PHE A 104 0.28 -13.49 14.69
CA PHE A 104 -0.92 -13.67 13.86
C PHE A 104 -0.62 -14.41 12.56
N ASN A 105 0.58 -14.22 12.01
CA ASN A 105 1.15 -14.99 10.90
C ASN A 105 0.23 -15.10 9.68
N MET A 106 -0.40 -13.98 9.31
CA MET A 106 -1.24 -13.90 8.12
C MET A 106 -0.79 -12.76 7.23
N SER A 107 -0.37 -13.11 6.01
CA SER A 107 0.09 -12.14 5.03
C SER A 107 -1.06 -11.47 4.29
N SER A 108 -0.87 -10.22 3.88
CA SER A 108 -1.66 -9.58 2.82
C SER A 108 -1.10 -9.95 1.45
N LYS A 109 -1.87 -10.65 0.61
CA LYS A 109 -1.39 -11.16 -0.68
C LYS A 109 -2.41 -11.27 -1.80
N HIS A 110 -1.95 -11.38 -3.04
CA HIS A 110 -2.82 -11.47 -4.22
C HIS A 110 -3.78 -10.27 -4.28
N ILE A 111 -3.20 -9.07 -4.39
CA ILE A 111 -3.92 -7.80 -4.36
C ILE A 111 -3.75 -7.12 -5.71
N VAL A 112 -4.87 -6.84 -6.39
CA VAL A 112 -4.91 -6.05 -7.62
C VAL A 112 -5.40 -4.65 -7.30
N ILE A 113 -4.68 -3.64 -7.78
CA ILE A 113 -5.08 -2.23 -7.78
C ILE A 113 -5.07 -1.78 -9.24
N ARG A 114 -6.20 -1.39 -9.80
CA ARG A 114 -6.24 -0.94 -11.21
C ARG A 114 -7.19 0.21 -11.48
N ARG A 115 -6.87 1.07 -12.45
CA ARG A 115 -7.75 2.21 -12.84
C ARG A 115 -8.12 3.07 -11.64
N LEU A 116 -7.10 3.47 -10.87
CA LEU A 116 -7.24 4.29 -9.67
C LEU A 116 -6.93 5.74 -9.98
N THR A 117 -7.78 6.66 -9.53
CA THR A 117 -7.43 8.08 -9.37
C THR A 117 -7.30 8.43 -7.90
N CYS A 118 -6.20 9.06 -7.50
CA CYS A 118 -5.93 9.39 -6.10
C CYS A 118 -5.46 10.84 -5.91
N ILE A 119 -5.95 11.48 -4.85
CA ILE A 119 -5.48 12.75 -4.31
C ILE A 119 -5.22 12.57 -2.81
N SER A 120 -3.96 12.66 -2.39
CA SER A 120 -3.54 12.51 -0.99
C SER A 120 -2.46 13.55 -0.63
N PRO A 121 -2.83 14.81 -0.38
CA PRO A 121 -1.87 15.93 -0.27
C PRO A 121 -0.82 15.75 0.82
N THR A 122 -1.15 14.95 1.84
CA THR A 122 -0.37 14.73 3.05
C THR A 122 0.21 13.32 3.15
N SER A 123 -0.06 12.41 2.19
CA SER A 123 0.35 11.01 2.30
C SER A 123 0.52 10.28 0.95
N ALA A 124 0.49 8.94 0.94
CA ALA A 124 0.80 8.15 -0.26
C ALA A 124 -0.42 7.84 -1.14
N VAL A 125 -0.15 7.59 -2.43
CA VAL A 125 -1.12 6.94 -3.32
C VAL A 125 -1.29 5.47 -2.95
N ILE A 126 -0.19 4.75 -2.84
CA ILE A 126 -0.17 3.36 -2.37
C ILE A 126 0.92 3.26 -1.30
N ALA A 127 0.52 2.93 -0.07
CA ALA A 127 1.41 2.64 1.04
C ALA A 127 1.40 1.14 1.36
N LEU A 128 2.60 0.58 1.49
CA LEU A 128 2.86 -0.78 1.94
C LEU A 128 3.52 -0.67 3.32
N GLY A 129 2.83 -1.12 4.35
CA GLY A 129 3.26 -1.00 5.75
C GLY A 129 2.84 0.31 6.44
N SER A 130 3.47 0.72 7.54
CA SER A 130 4.57 0.05 8.22
C SER A 130 4.23 -1.30 8.87
N GLU A 131 2.96 -1.53 9.17
CA GLU A 131 2.42 -2.71 9.84
C GLU A 131 2.35 -3.86 8.84
N MET A 132 3.51 -4.48 8.57
CA MET A 132 3.70 -5.52 7.55
C MET A 132 4.16 -6.87 8.15
N SER A 133 3.94 -7.07 9.45
CA SER A 133 4.63 -8.11 10.24
C SER A 133 4.14 -9.55 10.00
N GLY A 134 2.98 -9.73 9.39
CA GLY A 134 2.51 -10.99 8.80
C GLY A 134 2.94 -11.22 7.34
N GLY A 135 3.58 -10.22 6.71
CA GLY A 135 4.05 -10.23 5.33
C GLY A 135 3.09 -9.56 4.33
N ILE A 136 3.65 -8.88 3.34
CA ILE A 136 2.95 -8.35 2.16
C ILE A 136 3.57 -8.96 0.91
N GLN A 137 2.77 -9.59 0.05
CA GLN A 137 3.27 -10.26 -1.15
C GLN A 137 2.31 -10.18 -2.35
N ASP A 138 2.82 -10.11 -3.57
CA ASP A 138 2.01 -10.21 -4.79
C ASP A 138 0.93 -9.13 -4.84
N VAL A 139 1.42 -7.89 -4.89
CA VAL A 139 0.60 -6.70 -5.08
C VAL A 139 0.86 -6.18 -6.49
N ARG A 140 -0.19 -6.11 -7.30
CA ARG A 140 -0.14 -5.72 -8.71
C ARG A 140 -0.92 -4.44 -8.87
N ALA A 141 -0.23 -3.33 -9.13
CA ALA A 141 -0.83 -2.02 -9.32
C ALA A 141 -0.63 -1.52 -10.76
N GLU A 142 -1.70 -1.17 -11.44
CA GLU A 142 -1.61 -0.67 -12.82
C GLU A 142 -2.64 0.41 -13.15
N ASP A 143 -2.36 1.24 -14.15
CA ASP A 143 -3.28 2.29 -14.60
C ASP A 143 -3.68 3.24 -13.47
N ILE A 144 -2.67 3.87 -12.87
CA ILE A 144 -2.85 4.75 -11.71
C ILE A 144 -2.63 6.20 -12.14
N THR A 145 -3.60 7.06 -11.84
CA THR A 145 -3.46 8.51 -11.93
C THR A 145 -3.41 9.10 -10.53
N ALA A 146 -2.42 9.93 -10.22
CA ALA A 146 -2.38 10.65 -8.95
C ALA A 146 -2.10 12.12 -9.12
N ILE A 147 -2.78 12.95 -8.33
CA ILE A 147 -2.72 14.41 -8.45
C ILE A 147 -2.55 14.99 -7.05
N ASN A 148 -1.59 15.91 -6.89
CA ASN A 148 -1.38 16.65 -5.64
C ASN A 148 -1.27 15.70 -4.43
N SER A 149 -0.32 14.77 -4.48
CA SER A 149 -0.09 13.78 -3.44
C SER A 149 1.30 13.89 -2.83
N GLU A 150 1.51 13.47 -1.59
CA GLU A 150 2.86 13.55 -1.01
C GLU A 150 3.81 12.55 -1.69
N SER A 151 3.39 11.30 -1.86
CA SER A 151 4.18 10.30 -2.58
C SER A 151 3.35 9.36 -3.43
N GLY A 152 3.94 8.82 -4.52
CA GLY A 152 3.35 7.76 -5.33
C GLY A 152 3.29 6.44 -4.57
N VAL A 153 4.31 5.60 -4.75
CA VAL A 153 4.41 4.30 -4.05
C VAL A 153 5.34 4.44 -2.85
N ARG A 154 4.83 4.06 -1.67
CA ARG A 154 5.51 4.20 -0.38
C ARG A 154 5.66 2.85 0.31
N ILE A 155 6.89 2.44 0.65
CA ILE A 155 7.17 1.24 1.46
C ILE A 155 7.79 1.67 2.79
N LYS A 156 7.16 1.27 3.89
CA LYS A 156 7.59 1.62 5.26
C LYS A 156 7.86 0.33 6.03
N THR A 157 9.00 0.25 6.71
CA THR A 157 9.29 -0.81 7.68
C THR A 157 10.38 -0.37 8.66
N THR A 158 10.67 -1.20 9.66
CA THR A 158 11.73 -1.02 10.65
C THR A 158 12.16 -2.37 11.24
N ILE A 159 13.36 -2.46 11.83
CA ILE A 159 13.76 -3.61 12.66
C ILE A 159 12.72 -3.82 13.76
N GLY A 160 12.31 -5.06 14.02
CA GLY A 160 11.17 -5.38 14.90
C GLY A 160 9.96 -5.92 14.13
N ARG A 161 9.82 -5.49 12.87
CA ARG A 161 8.67 -5.86 12.03
C ARG A 161 8.72 -7.29 11.55
N GLY A 162 9.92 -7.83 11.30
CA GLY A 162 10.10 -9.16 10.71
C GLY A 162 9.45 -9.32 9.32
N ALA A 163 9.19 -10.59 8.95
CA ALA A 163 8.51 -10.96 7.72
C ALA A 163 9.06 -10.28 6.44
N TYR A 164 8.18 -9.85 5.52
CA TYR A 164 8.59 -9.37 4.21
C TYR A 164 7.60 -8.40 3.55
N VAL A 165 8.12 -7.50 2.70
CA VAL A 165 7.37 -6.87 1.60
C VAL A 165 8.03 -7.32 0.31
N LYS A 166 7.37 -8.18 -0.48
CA LYS A 166 8.00 -8.73 -1.69
C LYS A 166 7.04 -8.91 -2.84
N ASP A 167 7.58 -9.04 -4.05
CA ASP A 167 6.79 -9.29 -5.25
C ASP A 167 5.72 -8.19 -5.43
N ILE A 168 6.20 -6.94 -5.49
CA ILE A 168 5.38 -5.75 -5.68
C ILE A 168 5.60 -5.26 -7.10
N PHE A 169 4.54 -5.21 -7.90
CA PHE A 169 4.59 -4.90 -9.31
C PHE A 169 3.73 -3.68 -9.58
N VAL A 170 4.34 -2.64 -10.15
CA VAL A 170 3.65 -1.38 -10.44
C VAL A 170 3.95 -0.98 -11.87
N ARG A 171 2.91 -0.72 -12.66
CA ARG A 171 3.07 -0.22 -14.03
C ARG A 171 2.09 0.86 -14.41
N ARG A 172 2.42 1.64 -15.44
CA ARG A 172 1.50 2.64 -16.05
C ARG A 172 0.95 3.62 -15.01
N MET A 173 1.83 4.43 -14.45
CA MET A 173 1.46 5.49 -13.52
C MET A 173 1.63 6.88 -14.16
N ASN A 174 0.62 7.73 -14.04
CA ASN A 174 0.66 9.15 -14.41
C ASN A 174 0.52 10.00 -13.15
N LEU A 175 1.57 10.76 -12.81
CA LEU A 175 1.74 11.35 -11.49
C LEU A 175 1.97 12.84 -11.60
N HIS A 176 1.03 13.65 -11.10
CA HIS A 176 1.08 15.11 -11.26
C HIS A 176 1.20 15.79 -9.90
N THR A 177 2.25 16.59 -9.72
CA THR A 177 2.50 17.37 -8.50
C THR A 177 2.63 16.49 -7.26
N MET A 178 3.86 16.06 -6.96
CA MET A 178 4.12 15.31 -5.73
C MET A 178 5.52 15.52 -5.17
N LYS A 179 5.74 15.10 -3.93
CA LYS A 179 7.07 15.24 -3.32
C LYS A 179 8.01 14.11 -3.73
N TRP A 180 7.55 12.86 -3.68
CA TRP A 180 8.36 11.68 -4.03
C TRP A 180 7.61 10.72 -4.95
N VAL A 181 8.18 10.37 -6.11
CA VAL A 181 7.58 9.32 -6.96
C VAL A 181 7.63 7.97 -6.25
N PHE A 182 8.83 7.58 -5.81
CA PHE A 182 9.06 6.38 -5.01
C PHE A 182 9.66 6.74 -3.66
N TRP A 183 9.07 6.20 -2.58
CA TRP A 183 9.60 6.38 -1.24
C TRP A 183 9.69 5.05 -0.51
N MET A 184 10.88 4.67 -0.06
CA MET A 184 11.10 3.54 0.82
C MET A 184 11.87 3.99 2.06
N THR A 185 11.52 3.44 3.22
CA THR A 185 12.27 3.65 4.47
C THR A 185 12.27 2.39 5.34
N GLY A 186 13.46 1.97 5.75
CA GLY A 186 13.71 0.88 6.70
C GLY A 186 13.86 1.32 8.16
N THR A 187 13.61 2.59 8.49
CA THR A 187 13.79 3.15 9.83
C THR A 187 12.53 3.85 10.34
N TYR A 188 11.36 3.32 9.98
CA TYR A 188 10.06 3.86 10.40
C TYR A 188 9.79 3.53 11.88
N GLY A 189 10.40 4.31 12.78
CA GLY A 189 10.67 3.99 14.19
C GLY A 189 9.51 4.00 15.20
N GLN A 190 8.33 3.47 14.84
CA GLN A 190 7.24 3.25 15.80
C GLN A 190 7.00 1.75 16.04
N HIS A 191 6.82 1.39 17.31
CA HIS A 191 6.53 0.04 17.81
C HIS A 191 5.24 0.05 18.66
N PRO A 192 4.48 -1.06 18.75
CA PRO A 192 3.26 -1.12 19.54
C PRO A 192 3.59 -1.16 21.02
N ASP A 193 4.75 -1.66 21.43
CA ASP A 193 5.27 -1.59 22.78
C ASP A 193 6.77 -1.96 22.77
N ASP A 194 7.35 -2.22 23.94
CA ASP A 194 8.77 -2.53 24.10
C ASP A 194 9.10 -4.03 23.93
N ASN A 195 8.12 -4.89 23.60
CA ASN A 195 8.31 -6.34 23.44
C ASN A 195 8.63 -6.75 22.00
N PHE A 196 8.75 -5.81 21.06
CA PHE A 196 9.14 -6.13 19.68
C PHE A 196 10.48 -6.87 19.64
N ASP A 197 10.63 -7.82 18.71
CA ASP A 197 11.87 -8.59 18.59
C ASP A 197 12.94 -7.79 17.82
N PRO A 198 14.02 -7.29 18.45
CA PRO A 198 15.06 -6.53 17.75
C PRO A 198 15.87 -7.37 16.75
N LYS A 199 15.69 -8.70 16.72
CA LYS A 199 16.27 -9.60 15.72
C LYS A 199 15.34 -9.85 14.54
N ALA A 200 14.09 -9.42 14.61
CA ALA A 200 13.12 -9.53 13.52
C ALA A 200 13.40 -8.47 12.44
N ILE A 201 14.36 -8.78 11.57
CA ILE A 201 14.74 -7.92 10.44
C ILE A 201 13.78 -8.18 9.28
N PRO A 202 13.03 -7.17 8.80
CA PRO A 202 12.13 -7.33 7.66
C PRO A 202 12.90 -7.45 6.34
N VAL A 203 12.38 -8.25 5.41
CA VAL A 203 12.95 -8.40 4.06
C VAL A 203 12.12 -7.63 3.05
N VAL A 204 12.70 -6.64 2.36
CA VAL A 204 12.07 -5.97 1.22
C VAL A 204 12.78 -6.39 -0.05
N ARG A 205 12.08 -7.07 -0.97
CA ARG A 205 12.69 -7.56 -2.20
C ARG A 205 11.75 -7.67 -3.39
N ASN A 206 12.29 -7.67 -4.60
CA ASN A 206 11.52 -7.83 -5.84
C ASN A 206 10.42 -6.77 -5.97
N ILE A 207 10.86 -5.52 -6.11
CA ILE A 207 9.99 -4.36 -6.25
C ILE A 207 10.16 -3.79 -7.66
N ILE A 208 9.11 -3.87 -8.45
CA ILE A 208 9.14 -3.59 -9.88
C ILE A 208 8.31 -2.33 -10.17
N TYR A 209 8.93 -1.37 -10.84
CA TYR A 209 8.30 -0.16 -11.37
C TYR A 209 8.52 -0.11 -12.87
N SER A 210 7.46 0.04 -13.66
CA SER A 210 7.55 0.19 -15.10
C SER A 210 6.59 1.25 -15.63
N ASP A 211 6.96 1.95 -16.71
CA ASP A 211 6.08 2.89 -17.40
C ASP A 211 5.47 3.94 -16.46
N VAL A 212 6.34 4.74 -15.83
CA VAL A 212 5.92 5.80 -14.89
C VAL A 212 6.29 7.16 -15.46
N VAL A 213 5.29 8.02 -15.61
CA VAL A 213 5.48 9.43 -15.97
C VAL A 213 5.07 10.28 -14.78
N ALA A 214 5.98 11.13 -14.31
CA ALA A 214 5.75 12.00 -13.19
C ALA A 214 6.16 13.44 -13.53
N GLU A 215 5.29 14.40 -13.25
CA GLU A 215 5.47 15.81 -13.57
C GLU A 215 5.37 16.67 -12.31
N ASN A 216 6.12 17.77 -12.28
CA ASN A 216 6.13 18.72 -11.17
C ASN A 216 6.45 18.04 -9.82
N VAL A 217 7.49 17.19 -9.79
CA VAL A 217 7.87 16.45 -8.57
C VAL A 217 9.04 17.09 -7.83
N THR A 218 9.16 16.90 -6.51
CA THR A 218 10.32 17.42 -5.75
C THR A 218 11.53 16.48 -5.82
N MET A 219 11.29 15.17 -5.83
CA MET A 219 12.30 14.13 -5.90
C MET A 219 11.77 12.94 -6.71
N ALA A 220 12.64 12.34 -7.53
CA ALA A 220 12.33 11.10 -8.23
C ALA A 220 12.23 9.94 -7.22
N ALA A 221 13.22 9.76 -6.35
CA ALA A 221 13.10 8.75 -5.30
C ALA A 221 13.86 9.06 -4.02
N LYS A 222 13.32 8.53 -2.93
CA LYS A 222 13.99 8.40 -1.65
C LYS A 222 13.94 6.93 -1.23
N LEU A 223 15.02 6.19 -1.42
CA LEU A 223 15.11 4.75 -1.22
C LEU A 223 16.11 4.45 -0.09
N GLU A 224 15.61 4.30 1.12
CA GLU A 224 16.44 4.05 2.31
C GLU A 224 16.10 2.66 2.87
N GLY A 225 16.99 1.69 2.66
CA GLY A 225 16.86 0.36 3.26
C GLY A 225 17.30 0.32 4.73
N ILE A 226 17.51 -0.89 5.24
CA ILE A 226 18.01 -1.11 6.60
C ILE A 226 19.52 -1.28 6.54
N PRO A 227 20.31 -0.55 7.35
CA PRO A 227 21.74 -0.77 7.45
C PRO A 227 22.09 -2.24 7.74
N GLY A 228 22.86 -2.86 6.84
CA GLY A 228 23.23 -4.29 6.92
C GLY A 228 22.16 -5.29 6.45
N ALA A 229 20.99 -4.81 6.04
CA ALA A 229 19.91 -5.59 5.44
C ALA A 229 19.24 -4.79 4.29
N PRO A 230 19.95 -4.62 3.16
CA PRO A 230 19.50 -3.74 2.10
C PRO A 230 18.19 -4.22 1.44
N PHE A 231 17.45 -3.28 0.86
CA PHE A 231 16.29 -3.63 0.03
C PHE A 231 16.77 -4.02 -1.36
N THR A 232 16.41 -5.21 -1.84
CA THR A 232 17.05 -5.85 -3.00
C THR A 232 16.09 -6.14 -4.14
N GLY A 233 16.61 -6.38 -5.34
CA GLY A 233 15.77 -6.74 -6.50
C GLY A 233 14.81 -5.61 -6.88
N ILE A 234 15.22 -4.36 -6.72
CA ILE A 234 14.48 -3.22 -7.26
C ILE A 234 14.74 -3.16 -8.77
N CYS A 235 13.70 -3.06 -9.58
CA CYS A 235 13.82 -2.92 -11.03
C CYS A 235 12.97 -1.74 -11.49
N ILE A 236 13.59 -0.75 -12.14
CA ILE A 236 12.91 0.46 -12.62
C ILE A 236 13.08 0.58 -14.14
N TYR A 237 12.01 0.48 -14.89
CA TYR A 237 12.04 0.49 -16.37
C TYR A 237 11.16 1.59 -16.93
N ASN A 238 11.66 2.36 -17.90
CA ASN A 238 10.88 3.38 -18.62
C ASN A 238 10.17 4.35 -17.66
N VAL A 239 10.96 5.10 -16.90
CA VAL A 239 10.45 6.08 -15.92
C VAL A 239 10.96 7.46 -16.24
N THR A 240 10.05 8.42 -16.37
CA THR A 240 10.39 9.83 -16.55
C THR A 240 9.79 10.65 -15.40
N ALA A 241 10.63 11.33 -14.64
CA ALA A 241 10.24 12.21 -13.54
C ALA A 241 10.76 13.63 -13.78
N GLU A 242 9.87 14.56 -14.15
CA GLU A 242 10.18 15.97 -14.29
C GLU A 242 10.27 16.64 -12.92
N VAL A 243 11.51 16.68 -12.40
CA VAL A 243 11.78 17.24 -11.08
C VAL A 243 11.88 18.77 -11.14
N VAL A 244 11.15 19.44 -10.23
CA VAL A 244 11.24 20.88 -10.04
C VAL A 244 12.66 21.25 -9.62
N LYS A 245 13.24 22.26 -10.30
CA LYS A 245 14.61 22.70 -10.04
C LYS A 245 14.80 23.04 -8.56
N SER A 246 15.71 22.32 -7.91
CA SER A 246 16.10 22.58 -6.53
C SER A 246 17.57 22.22 -6.31
N LYS A 247 18.14 22.64 -5.17
CA LYS A 247 19.50 22.25 -4.77
C LYS A 247 19.57 20.83 -4.18
N LYS A 248 18.43 20.17 -3.96
CA LYS A 248 18.37 18.84 -3.37
C LYS A 248 18.66 17.78 -4.43
N PRO A 249 19.28 16.65 -4.07
CA PRO A 249 19.43 15.54 -5.00
C PRO A 249 18.05 15.02 -5.43
N THR A 250 17.95 14.65 -6.71
CA THR A 250 16.73 14.07 -7.30
C THR A 250 16.50 12.63 -6.84
N TRP A 251 17.59 11.92 -6.55
CA TRP A 251 17.62 10.56 -6.02
C TRP A 251 18.40 10.54 -4.70
N ASN A 252 17.84 9.90 -3.68
CA ASN A 252 18.55 9.55 -2.45
C ASN A 252 18.44 8.05 -2.26
N CYS A 253 19.57 7.35 -2.21
CA CYS A 253 19.61 5.90 -2.09
C CYS A 253 20.65 5.48 -1.05
N THR A 254 20.24 4.69 -0.08
CA THR A 254 21.10 4.09 0.95
C THR A 254 20.61 2.69 1.25
N ASP A 255 21.51 1.72 1.36
CA ASP A 255 21.17 0.32 1.68
C ASP A 255 20.09 -0.25 0.75
N VAL A 256 20.20 0.00 -0.55
CA VAL A 256 19.32 -0.56 -1.58
C VAL A 256 20.14 -1.11 -2.73
N GLU A 257 19.60 -2.08 -3.45
CA GLU A 257 20.23 -2.73 -4.59
C GLU A 257 19.19 -3.04 -5.67
N GLY A 258 19.53 -2.71 -6.92
CA GLY A 258 18.64 -2.94 -8.04
C GLY A 258 19.26 -2.58 -9.37
N VAL A 259 18.41 -2.47 -10.39
CA VAL A 259 18.79 -2.07 -11.74
C VAL A 259 17.74 -1.13 -12.32
N SER A 260 18.14 -0.33 -13.30
CA SER A 260 17.22 0.48 -14.08
C SER A 260 17.53 0.46 -15.57
N SER A 261 16.56 0.89 -16.37
CA SER A 261 16.71 1.12 -17.81
C SER A 261 15.76 2.21 -18.27
N HIS A 262 16.24 3.12 -19.11
CA HIS A 262 15.43 4.22 -19.65
C HIS A 262 14.79 5.08 -18.54
N VAL A 263 15.59 5.43 -17.52
CA VAL A 263 15.13 6.24 -16.39
C VAL A 263 15.71 7.65 -16.45
N THR A 264 14.83 8.65 -16.41
CA THR A 264 15.19 10.07 -16.36
C THR A 264 14.52 10.74 -15.16
N PRO A 265 15.24 11.50 -14.31
CA PRO A 265 16.68 11.75 -14.34
C PRO A 265 17.48 10.51 -13.93
N THR A 266 18.78 10.50 -14.27
CA THR A 266 19.69 9.39 -13.96
C THR A 266 19.62 8.98 -12.48
N PRO A 267 19.38 7.70 -12.19
CA PRO A 267 19.33 7.19 -10.82
C PRO A 267 20.65 7.24 -10.06
N CYS A 268 20.58 6.91 -8.77
CA CYS A 268 21.73 6.72 -7.90
C CYS A 268 22.56 5.49 -8.28
N ALA A 269 23.82 5.44 -7.84
CA ALA A 269 24.76 4.36 -8.16
C ALA A 269 24.31 2.96 -7.70
N GLN A 270 23.44 2.89 -6.68
CA GLN A 270 22.86 1.67 -6.15
C GLN A 270 21.78 1.06 -7.07
N ILE A 271 21.18 1.88 -7.95
CA ILE A 271 20.20 1.47 -8.96
C ILE A 271 20.77 1.87 -10.34
N PRO A 272 21.90 1.28 -10.78
CA PRO A 272 22.54 1.70 -12.02
C PRO A 272 21.62 1.52 -13.23
N ASP A 273 21.72 2.45 -14.18
CA ASP A 273 20.95 2.45 -15.43
C ASP A 273 21.71 1.72 -16.53
N TYR A 274 21.09 0.69 -17.13
CA TYR A 274 21.67 -0.16 -18.17
C TYR A 274 20.75 -0.30 -19.40
N PRO A 275 20.61 0.76 -20.23
CA PRO A 275 19.72 0.78 -21.39
C PRO A 275 19.88 -0.42 -22.34
N ASP A 276 21.11 -0.89 -22.56
CA ASP A 276 21.40 -1.98 -23.49
C ASP A 276 21.29 -3.39 -22.89
N ARG A 277 21.18 -3.52 -21.55
CA ARG A 277 21.18 -4.83 -20.86
C ARG A 277 19.86 -5.17 -20.19
N VAL A 278 19.14 -4.16 -19.70
CA VAL A 278 17.85 -4.34 -19.04
C VAL A 278 16.77 -3.95 -20.04
N THR A 279 16.17 -4.95 -20.69
CA THR A 279 15.20 -4.76 -21.78
C THR A 279 13.76 -4.61 -21.29
N HIS A 280 13.45 -5.06 -20.07
CA HIS A 280 12.19 -4.79 -19.37
C HIS A 280 12.32 -5.12 -17.88
N CYS A 281 11.43 -4.56 -17.06
CA CYS A 281 11.17 -5.08 -15.71
C CYS A 281 9.80 -5.78 -15.73
N PRO A 282 9.73 -7.09 -15.42
CA PRO A 282 8.54 -7.90 -15.66
C PRO A 282 7.37 -7.52 -14.73
N PHE A 283 6.18 -7.40 -15.31
CA PHE A 283 4.91 -7.32 -14.60
C PHE A 283 4.12 -8.61 -14.88
N PRO A 284 3.62 -9.32 -13.85
CA PRO A 284 2.82 -10.53 -14.05
C PRO A 284 1.55 -10.27 -14.85
N GLU A 285 1.33 -11.03 -15.93
CA GLU A 285 0.14 -10.88 -16.81
C GLU A 285 -0.92 -11.96 -16.59
N ASP A 286 -0.65 -12.93 -15.71
CA ASP A 286 -1.64 -13.89 -15.26
C ASP A 286 -2.75 -13.19 -14.44
N ASP A 287 -3.98 -13.66 -14.56
CA ASP A 287 -5.08 -13.18 -13.71
C ASP A 287 -4.98 -13.77 -12.31
N LEU A 288 -5.31 -12.98 -11.28
CA LEU A 288 -5.46 -13.50 -9.93
C LEU A 288 -6.86 -14.11 -9.74
N PRO A 289 -7.07 -15.03 -8.78
CA PRO A 289 -8.40 -15.64 -8.57
C PRO A 289 -9.52 -14.63 -8.32
N VAL A 290 -9.20 -13.44 -7.79
CA VAL A 290 -10.16 -12.35 -7.58
C VAL A 290 -10.64 -11.73 -8.90
N ASP A 291 -9.84 -11.76 -9.97
CA ASP A 291 -10.22 -11.22 -11.27
C ASP A 291 -11.35 -12.02 -11.92
N CYS A 292 -11.43 -13.32 -11.61
CA CYS A 292 -12.48 -14.21 -12.11
C CYS A 292 -13.82 -14.06 -11.35
N VAL A 293 -13.89 -13.23 -10.30
CA VAL A 293 -15.13 -13.00 -9.55
C VAL A 293 -15.96 -11.94 -10.29
N GLY A 294 -17.07 -12.39 -10.88
CA GLY A 294 -18.09 -11.51 -11.47
C GLY A 294 -18.83 -10.75 -10.38
N LEU A 295 -18.91 -9.42 -10.51
CA LEU A 295 -19.75 -8.58 -9.66
C LEU A 295 -21.17 -8.56 -10.23
N GLU A 296 -22.18 -8.80 -9.39
CA GLU A 296 -23.57 -8.62 -9.78
C GLU A 296 -23.95 -7.14 -9.65
N GLU A 297 -24.29 -6.49 -10.78
CA GLU A 297 -24.80 -5.13 -10.76
C GLU A 297 -26.18 -5.08 -10.10
N CYS A 298 -26.23 -4.56 -8.87
CA CYS A 298 -27.48 -4.27 -8.19
C CYS A 298 -27.92 -2.83 -8.48
N SER A 299 -29.11 -2.65 -9.05
CA SER A 299 -29.75 -1.34 -9.17
C SER A 299 -30.89 -1.21 -8.16
N TYR A 300 -30.99 -0.05 -7.50
CA TYR A 300 -32.14 0.28 -6.65
C TYR A 300 -32.77 1.60 -7.11
N TRP A 301 -34.09 1.64 -7.10
CA TRP A 301 -34.86 2.85 -7.42
C TRP A 301 -35.33 3.48 -6.11
N ARG A 302 -35.09 4.78 -5.93
CA ARG A 302 -35.78 5.54 -4.88
C ARG A 302 -37.20 5.81 -5.35
N THR A 303 -38.18 5.16 -4.72
CA THR A 303 -39.56 5.63 -4.79
C THR A 303 -39.65 6.91 -3.97
N ASN A 304 -39.97 8.05 -4.60
CA ASN A 304 -40.30 9.27 -3.86
C ASN A 304 -41.57 9.03 -3.02
N PRO A 305 -41.63 9.54 -1.77
CA PRO A 305 -42.81 9.44 -0.93
C PRO A 305 -43.99 10.24 -1.49
#